data_AF-A0A968QNV5-F1
#
_entry.id   AF-A0A968QNV5-F1
#
_cell.length_a   1.000
_cell.length_b   1.000
_cell.length_c   1.000
_cell.angle_alpha   90.00
_cell.angle_beta   90.00
_cell.angle_gamma   90.00
#
_symmetry.space_group_name_H-M   'P 1'
#
loop_
_entity.id
_entity.type
_entity.pdbx_description
1 polymer ?
#
loop_
_entity_poly.entity_id
_entity_poly.type
_entity_poly.pdbx_seq_one_letter_code
_entity_poly.pdbx_strand_id
1 'polypeptide(L)'
;MPSQPNCRYTKIQTSSPDTSHLTLNTSQRVAKQSLRVDTAKIDSLMNQVGELVVSRAWFSQLFNEMRQLQEHLHRTAKLDQRQMKPVKALTFRLSEATLALGRVANELQEGVMKVRMLPIAQLFNRYPRLVRDLIHGTDKRVNLDIVGEETELDKMVIEEISDPLIHIIRNAVDHGCESAEERRITGKPEECRIKLESYHESNHVVIEISDDGRGIDPAAVKPKPSRKDFIRLRNWSGCLPEKSSTSS
;
A
#
# COMPACT_ATOMS: atom_id res chain seq x y z
N MET A 1 -66.42 26.25 -38.07
CA MET A 1 -65.83 25.78 -36.79
C MET A 1 -66.41 24.39 -36.51
N PRO A 2 -65.79 23.30 -37.01
CA PRO A 2 -66.39 21.97 -36.96
C PRO A 2 -66.09 21.28 -35.63
N SER A 3 -67.16 20.90 -34.94
CA SER A 3 -67.19 19.91 -33.86
C SER A 3 -67.02 18.50 -34.44
N GLN A 4 -66.11 17.72 -33.85
CA GLN A 4 -65.82 16.35 -34.26
C GLN A 4 -66.96 15.38 -33.93
N PRO A 5 -67.21 14.35 -34.77
CA PRO A 5 -68.12 13.26 -34.48
C PRO A 5 -67.45 12.06 -33.81
N ASN A 6 -68.22 11.43 -32.92
CA ASN A 6 -68.02 10.15 -32.25
C ASN A 6 -67.72 8.97 -33.20
N CYS A 7 -66.77 8.10 -32.84
CA CYS A 7 -66.73 6.71 -33.30
C CYS A 7 -66.37 5.74 -32.15
N ARG A 8 -67.21 4.71 -31.99
CA ARG A 8 -67.22 3.65 -30.97
C ARG A 8 -66.17 2.57 -31.24
N TYR A 9 -65.61 1.93 -30.21
CA TYR A 9 -65.34 0.47 -30.16
C TYR A 9 -65.30 -0.07 -28.71
N THR A 10 -65.57 -1.37 -28.58
CA THR A 10 -66.08 -2.11 -27.40
C THR A 10 -65.00 -2.92 -26.65
N LYS A 11 -65.21 -3.11 -25.32
CA LYS A 11 -64.48 -3.89 -24.29
C LYS A 11 -63.73 -5.16 -24.73
N ILE A 12 -62.60 -5.45 -24.05
CA ILE A 12 -62.34 -6.75 -23.38
C ILE A 12 -61.60 -6.53 -22.04
N GLN A 13 -62.15 -7.09 -20.95
CA GLN A 13 -61.55 -7.21 -19.62
C GLN A 13 -60.62 -8.44 -19.59
N THR A 14 -59.47 -8.34 -18.94
CA THR A 14 -58.91 -9.48 -18.17
C THR A 14 -58.27 -8.96 -16.89
N SER A 15 -58.77 -9.47 -15.77
CA SER A 15 -58.30 -9.26 -14.40
C SER A 15 -57.06 -10.12 -14.12
N SER A 16 -56.18 -9.60 -13.28
CA SER A 16 -54.96 -10.21 -12.74
C SER A 16 -55.18 -11.60 -12.12
N PRO A 17 -54.10 -12.38 -12.02
CA PRO A 17 -53.83 -13.10 -10.77
C PRO A 17 -52.42 -12.82 -10.21
N ASP A 18 -52.41 -12.48 -8.93
CA ASP A 18 -51.39 -12.71 -7.90
C ASP A 18 -49.90 -12.73 -8.27
N THR A 19 -49.23 -11.61 -8.01
CA THR A 19 -47.80 -11.54 -7.72
C THR A 19 -47.53 -12.08 -6.32
N SER A 20 -47.32 -13.39 -6.18
CA SER A 20 -46.54 -13.92 -5.06
C SER A 20 -45.68 -15.09 -5.52
N HIS A 21 -44.42 -15.06 -5.09
CA HIS A 21 -43.35 -16.03 -5.34
C HIS A 21 -42.66 -15.98 -6.71
N LEU A 22 -41.57 -15.20 -6.76
CA LEU A 22 -40.27 -15.63 -7.30
C LEU A 22 -39.23 -14.57 -6.93
N THR A 23 -38.76 -14.63 -5.68
CA THR A 23 -37.50 -14.00 -5.30
C THR A 23 -36.37 -14.73 -6.03
N LEU A 24 -35.91 -14.17 -7.14
CA LEU A 24 -34.67 -14.58 -7.78
C LEU A 24 -33.52 -14.22 -6.84
N ASN A 25 -33.06 -15.26 -6.14
CA ASN A 25 -31.90 -15.24 -5.26
C ASN A 25 -30.63 -15.12 -6.11
N THR A 26 -30.33 -13.92 -6.61
CA THR A 26 -29.09 -13.63 -7.33
C THR A 26 -27.97 -13.32 -6.33
N SER A 27 -27.69 -14.28 -5.43
CA SER A 27 -26.40 -14.36 -4.74
C SER A 27 -25.53 -15.40 -5.45
N GLN A 28 -25.13 -15.08 -6.68
CA GLN A 28 -23.99 -15.74 -7.30
C GLN A 28 -22.75 -15.36 -6.51
N ARG A 29 -22.44 -16.18 -5.49
CA ARG A 29 -21.08 -16.27 -4.95
C ARG A 29 -20.18 -16.67 -6.12
N VAL A 30 -19.49 -15.70 -6.70
CA VAL A 30 -18.26 -15.98 -7.44
C VAL A 30 -17.32 -16.60 -6.41
N ALA A 31 -17.27 -17.92 -6.38
CA ALA A 31 -16.30 -18.65 -5.59
C ALA A 31 -14.93 -18.28 -6.15
N LYS A 32 -14.25 -17.31 -5.52
CA LYS A 32 -12.84 -17.01 -5.80
C LYS A 32 -12.10 -18.33 -5.64
N GLN A 33 -11.67 -18.94 -6.75
CA GLN A 33 -10.83 -20.12 -6.73
C GLN A 33 -9.56 -19.73 -5.96
N SER A 34 -9.40 -20.30 -4.75
CA SER A 34 -8.24 -20.06 -3.92
C SER A 34 -7.21 -21.14 -4.20
N LEU A 35 -6.13 -20.76 -4.88
CA LEU A 35 -4.96 -21.60 -5.05
C LEU A 35 -4.04 -21.37 -3.85
N ARG A 36 -3.91 -22.39 -3.00
CA ARG A 36 -2.93 -22.38 -1.91
C ARG A 36 -1.59 -22.81 -2.48
N VAL A 37 -0.63 -21.91 -2.47
CA VAL A 37 0.75 -22.18 -2.87
C VAL A 37 1.59 -22.25 -1.61
N ASP A 38 2.47 -23.25 -1.53
CA ASP A 38 3.44 -23.37 -0.45
C ASP A 38 4.37 -22.15 -0.44
N THR A 39 4.58 -21.55 0.72
CA THR A 39 5.46 -20.39 0.90
C THR A 39 6.88 -20.68 0.43
N ALA A 40 7.39 -21.90 0.65
CA ALA A 40 8.73 -22.28 0.24
C ALA A 40 8.92 -22.24 -1.28
N LYS A 41 7.85 -22.49 -2.06
CA LYS A 41 7.91 -22.41 -3.53
C LYS A 41 7.99 -20.97 -4.01
N ILE A 42 7.27 -20.06 -3.36
CA ILE A 42 7.34 -18.62 -3.67
C ILE A 42 8.74 -18.08 -3.32
N ASP A 43 9.31 -18.50 -2.19
CA ASP A 43 10.66 -18.12 -1.79
C ASP A 43 11.72 -18.62 -2.79
N SER A 44 11.60 -19.86 -3.27
CA SER A 44 12.49 -20.40 -4.31
C SER A 44 12.37 -19.62 -5.62
N LEU A 45 11.15 -19.26 -6.04
CA LEU A 45 10.95 -18.44 -7.25
C LEU A 45 11.57 -17.05 -7.08
N MET A 46 11.45 -16.44 -5.89
CA MET A 46 12.08 -15.16 -5.58
C MET A 46 13.60 -15.24 -5.67
N ASN A 47 14.21 -16.32 -5.19
CA ASN A 47 15.65 -16.52 -5.32
C ASN A 47 16.07 -16.63 -6.79
N GLN A 48 15.34 -17.39 -7.59
CA GLN A 48 15.62 -17.53 -9.03
C GLN A 48 15.45 -16.21 -9.79
N VAL A 49 14.41 -15.45 -9.46
CA VAL A 49 14.23 -14.08 -9.98
C VAL A 49 15.37 -13.18 -9.53
N GLY A 50 15.80 -13.27 -8.27
CA GLY A 50 16.96 -12.54 -7.75
C GLY A 50 18.23 -12.84 -8.54
N GLU A 51 18.51 -14.12 -8.81
CA GLU A 51 19.63 -14.54 -9.65
C GLU A 51 19.51 -14.00 -11.09
N LEU A 52 18.29 -13.95 -11.65
CA LEU A 52 18.03 -13.37 -12.96
C LEU A 52 18.29 -11.85 -12.98
N VAL A 53 17.87 -11.13 -11.94
CA VAL A 53 18.12 -9.70 -11.77
C VAL A 53 19.61 -9.41 -11.63
N VAL A 54 20.34 -10.25 -10.89
CA VAL A 54 21.81 -10.19 -10.80
C VAL A 54 22.44 -10.47 -12.16
N SER A 55 22.00 -11.53 -12.85
CA SER A 55 22.51 -11.89 -14.19
C SER A 55 22.34 -10.76 -15.19
N ARG A 56 21.22 -10.03 -15.14
CA ARG A 56 21.00 -8.81 -15.94
C ARG A 56 22.05 -7.73 -15.65
N ALA A 57 22.36 -7.48 -14.38
CA ALA A 57 23.37 -6.50 -14.00
C ALA A 57 24.74 -6.87 -14.56
N TRP A 58 25.09 -8.17 -14.51
CA TRP A 58 26.29 -8.72 -15.13
C TRP A 58 26.31 -8.51 -16.66
N PHE A 59 25.22 -8.80 -17.37
CA PHE A 59 25.14 -8.55 -18.81
C PHE A 59 25.31 -7.07 -19.19
N SER A 60 24.71 -6.17 -18.40
CA SER A 60 24.87 -4.72 -18.59
C SER A 60 26.33 -4.29 -18.38
N GLN A 61 27.02 -4.86 -17.39
CA GLN A 61 28.43 -4.61 -17.16
C GLN A 61 29.30 -5.13 -18.31
N LEU A 62 29.10 -6.39 -18.75
CA LEU A 62 29.81 -6.97 -19.89
C LEU A 62 29.60 -6.15 -21.17
N PHE A 63 28.39 -5.63 -21.38
CA PHE A 63 28.10 -4.74 -22.49
C PHE A 63 28.91 -3.44 -22.44
N ASN A 64 29.02 -2.83 -21.26
CA ASN A 64 29.83 -1.63 -21.06
C ASN A 64 31.32 -1.90 -21.27
N GLU A 65 31.84 -3.02 -20.76
CA GLU A 65 33.21 -3.46 -20.98
C GLU A 65 33.50 -3.70 -22.47
N MET A 66 32.59 -4.38 -23.18
CA MET A 66 32.70 -4.61 -24.62
C MET A 66 32.70 -3.29 -25.41
N ARG A 67 31.86 -2.33 -25.01
CA ARG A 67 31.83 -0.99 -25.62
C ARG A 67 33.15 -0.25 -25.41
N GLN A 68 33.70 -0.29 -24.19
CA GLN A 68 35.00 0.32 -23.88
C GLN A 68 36.13 -0.32 -24.68
N LEU A 69 36.15 -1.66 -24.79
CA LEU A 69 37.14 -2.39 -25.58
C LEU A 69 37.03 -2.02 -27.06
N GLN A 70 35.81 -1.91 -27.60
CA GLN A 70 35.58 -1.48 -28.98
C GLN A 70 36.11 -0.06 -29.24
N GLU A 71 35.88 0.86 -28.30
CA GLU A 71 36.41 2.23 -28.38
C GLU A 71 37.95 2.26 -28.32
N HIS A 72 38.55 1.45 -27.45
CA HIS A 72 40.00 1.32 -27.36
C HIS A 72 40.60 0.76 -28.66
N LEU A 73 40.05 -0.35 -29.18
CA LEU A 73 40.49 -0.95 -30.44
C LEU A 73 40.35 0.02 -31.62
N HIS A 74 39.27 0.80 -31.68
CA HIS A 74 39.09 1.80 -32.73
C HIS A 74 40.19 2.88 -32.69
N ARG A 75 40.60 3.33 -31.50
CA ARG A 75 41.68 4.31 -31.32
C ARG A 75 43.05 3.74 -31.65
N THR A 76 43.35 2.52 -31.19
CA THR A 76 44.69 1.93 -31.31
C THR A 76 44.96 1.34 -32.68
N ALA A 77 43.98 0.66 -33.29
CA ALA A 77 44.17 -0.07 -34.54
C ALA A 77 43.84 0.75 -35.81
N LYS A 78 43.42 2.02 -35.68
CA LYS A 78 42.96 2.88 -36.79
C LYS A 78 41.99 2.17 -37.74
N LEU A 79 41.13 1.31 -37.19
CA LEU A 79 40.17 0.52 -37.96
C LEU A 79 39.19 1.46 -38.67
N ASP A 80 39.08 1.29 -39.98
CA ASP A 80 38.21 2.12 -40.81
C ASP A 80 36.72 1.87 -40.51
N GLN A 81 35.86 2.86 -40.78
CA GLN A 81 34.45 2.84 -40.39
C GLN A 81 33.69 1.62 -40.95
N ARG A 82 34.11 1.12 -42.12
CA ARG A 82 33.57 -0.08 -42.77
C ARG A 82 33.85 -1.36 -41.97
N GLN A 83 35.04 -1.48 -41.38
CA GLN A 83 35.44 -2.65 -40.60
C GLN A 83 34.76 -2.70 -39.23
N MET A 84 34.44 -1.51 -38.68
CA MET A 84 33.76 -1.41 -37.38
C MET A 84 32.23 -1.56 -37.47
N LYS A 85 31.64 -1.42 -38.66
CA LYS A 85 30.19 -1.55 -38.90
C LYS A 85 29.59 -2.88 -38.37
N PRO A 86 30.15 -4.08 -38.66
CA PRO A 86 29.62 -5.33 -38.12
C PRO A 86 29.71 -5.42 -36.59
N VAL A 87 30.79 -4.92 -35.98
CA VAL A 87 30.97 -4.94 -34.52
C VAL A 87 29.97 -4.02 -33.83
N LYS A 88 29.77 -2.81 -34.38
CA LYS A 88 28.72 -1.88 -33.90
C LYS A 88 27.33 -2.47 -34.04
N ALA A 89 27.03 -3.17 -35.14
CA ALA A 89 25.73 -3.82 -35.35
C ALA A 89 25.50 -4.99 -34.38
N LEU A 90 26.53 -5.79 -34.08
CA LEU A 90 26.46 -6.84 -33.06
C LEU A 90 26.23 -6.24 -31.67
N THR A 91 27.01 -5.22 -31.31
CA THR A 91 26.87 -4.48 -30.05
C THR A 91 25.46 -3.93 -29.89
N PHE A 92 24.93 -3.26 -30.91
CA PHE A 92 23.55 -2.75 -30.87
C PHE A 92 22.51 -3.86 -30.63
N ARG A 93 22.58 -4.98 -31.36
CA ARG A 93 21.65 -6.11 -31.15
C ARG A 93 21.78 -6.73 -29.76
N LEU A 94 22.99 -6.82 -29.21
CA LEU A 94 23.21 -7.32 -27.86
C LEU A 94 22.64 -6.37 -26.79
N SER A 95 22.76 -5.06 -27.01
CA SER A 95 22.13 -4.04 -26.16
C SER A 95 20.61 -4.21 -26.13
N GLU A 96 20.00 -4.33 -27.30
CA GLU A 96 18.54 -4.53 -27.42
C GLU A 96 18.08 -5.81 -26.72
N ALA A 97 18.79 -6.93 -26.92
CA ALA A 97 18.49 -8.19 -26.25
C ALA A 97 18.62 -8.09 -24.72
N THR A 98 19.64 -7.38 -24.22
CA THR A 98 19.85 -7.17 -22.78
C THR A 98 18.75 -6.29 -22.17
N LEU A 99 18.32 -5.25 -22.88
CA LEU A 99 17.20 -4.40 -22.45
C LEU A 99 15.87 -5.15 -22.45
N ALA A 100 15.63 -6.01 -23.44
CA ALA A 100 14.44 -6.85 -23.48
C ALA A 100 14.42 -7.86 -22.32
N LEU A 101 15.53 -8.56 -22.08
CA LEU A 101 15.68 -9.46 -20.94
C LEU A 101 15.48 -8.72 -19.61
N GLY A 102 16.00 -7.49 -19.52
CA GLY A 102 15.85 -6.67 -18.33
C GLY A 102 14.42 -6.27 -18.01
N ARG A 103 13.60 -6.02 -19.03
CA ARG A 103 12.16 -5.76 -18.88
C ARG A 103 11.41 -7.00 -18.40
N VAL A 104 11.61 -8.13 -19.07
CA VAL A 104 10.97 -9.41 -18.69
C VAL A 104 11.34 -9.82 -17.26
N ALA A 105 12.60 -9.63 -16.86
CA ALA A 105 13.04 -9.90 -15.49
C ALA A 105 12.33 -9.02 -14.45
N ASN A 106 12.14 -7.72 -14.74
CA ASN A 106 11.39 -6.83 -13.84
C ASN A 106 9.92 -7.22 -13.75
N GLU A 107 9.26 -7.48 -14.88
CA GLU A 107 7.86 -7.91 -14.91
C GLU A 107 7.66 -9.21 -14.12
N LEU A 108 8.58 -10.16 -14.26
CA LEU A 108 8.56 -11.39 -13.48
C LEU A 108 8.75 -11.11 -11.99
N GLN A 109 9.70 -10.24 -11.62
CA GLN A 109 9.94 -9.87 -10.24
C GLN A 109 8.72 -9.21 -9.59
N GLU A 110 8.11 -8.24 -10.26
CA GLU A 110 6.89 -7.58 -9.81
C GLU A 110 5.73 -8.58 -9.69
N GLY A 111 5.62 -9.51 -10.65
CA GLY A 111 4.62 -10.57 -10.63
C GLY A 111 4.76 -11.49 -9.41
N VAL A 112 5.98 -11.94 -9.11
CA VAL A 112 6.23 -12.81 -7.95
C VAL A 112 6.04 -12.05 -6.63
N MET A 113 6.44 -10.78 -6.55
CA MET A 113 6.18 -9.93 -5.38
C MET A 113 4.68 -9.83 -5.08
N LYS A 114 3.84 -9.64 -6.10
CA LYS A 114 2.38 -9.58 -5.93
C LYS A 114 1.79 -10.86 -5.34
N VAL A 115 2.33 -12.04 -5.67
CA VAL A 115 1.87 -13.33 -5.13
C VAL A 115 2.19 -13.48 -3.63
N ARG A 116 3.21 -12.77 -3.14
CA ARG A 116 3.63 -12.77 -1.73
C ARG A 116 2.87 -11.77 -0.86
N MET A 117 2.13 -10.84 -1.47
CA MET A 117 1.39 -9.82 -0.74
C MET A 117 0.32 -10.44 0.15
N LEU A 118 0.22 -9.94 1.38
CA LEU A 118 -0.77 -10.32 2.36
C LEU A 118 -1.50 -9.09 2.88
N PRO A 119 -2.79 -9.18 3.21
CA PRO A 119 -3.50 -8.09 3.86
C PRO A 119 -2.89 -7.81 5.23
N ILE A 120 -2.64 -6.55 5.53
CA ILE A 120 -2.06 -6.10 6.80
C ILE A 120 -2.98 -6.38 8.00
N ALA A 121 -4.27 -6.67 7.77
CA ALA A 121 -5.23 -7.15 8.77
C ALA A 121 -4.64 -8.22 9.71
N GLN A 122 -3.82 -9.14 9.20
CA GLN A 122 -3.19 -10.18 10.02
C GLN A 122 -2.35 -9.60 11.17
N LEU A 123 -1.71 -8.46 10.95
CA LEU A 123 -0.96 -7.73 11.96
C LEU A 123 -1.90 -6.97 12.90
N PHE A 124 -2.86 -6.22 12.32
CA PHE A 124 -3.74 -5.31 13.05
C PHE A 124 -4.73 -6.01 13.99
N ASN A 125 -5.16 -7.23 13.66
CA ASN A 125 -6.10 -8.02 14.46
C ASN A 125 -5.65 -8.26 15.92
N ARG A 126 -4.36 -8.14 16.21
CA ARG A 126 -3.80 -8.34 17.55
C ARG A 126 -3.82 -7.07 18.41
N TYR A 127 -3.87 -5.89 17.78
CA TYR A 127 -3.72 -4.61 18.46
C TYR A 127 -4.88 -4.21 19.38
N PRO A 128 -6.16 -4.50 19.08
CA PRO A 128 -7.23 -4.23 20.02
C PRO A 128 -7.06 -4.96 21.35
N ARG A 129 -6.53 -6.19 21.33
CA ARG A 129 -6.21 -6.93 22.56
C ARG A 129 -5.01 -6.32 23.28
N LEU A 130 -3.93 -6.01 22.56
CA LEU A 130 -2.76 -5.35 23.12
C LEU A 130 -3.13 -4.04 23.84
N VAL A 131 -3.95 -3.19 23.24
CA VAL A 131 -4.38 -1.92 23.85
C VAL A 131 -5.19 -2.17 25.12
N ARG A 132 -6.12 -3.13 25.12
CA ARG A 132 -6.88 -3.51 26.33
C ARG A 132 -5.98 -3.98 27.45
N ASP A 133 -4.94 -4.76 27.12
CA ASP A 133 -3.98 -5.27 28.10
C ASP A 133 -3.11 -4.13 28.68
N LEU A 134 -2.73 -3.15 27.85
CA LEU A 134 -1.93 -1.99 28.27
C LEU A 134 -2.70 -1.03 29.19
N ILE A 135 -4.00 -0.83 28.96
CA ILE A 135 -4.81 0.04 29.81
C ILE A 135 -5.31 -0.65 31.09
N HIS A 136 -5.19 -1.98 31.17
CA HIS A 136 -5.66 -2.73 32.32
C HIS A 136 -4.94 -2.29 33.60
N GLY A 137 -5.70 -1.89 34.62
CA GLY A 137 -5.15 -1.36 35.87
C GLY A 137 -4.68 0.09 35.80
N THR A 138 -5.00 0.82 34.73
CA THR A 138 -4.76 2.27 34.59
C THR A 138 -6.08 3.04 34.53
N ASP A 139 -6.05 4.33 34.87
CA ASP A 139 -7.22 5.24 34.76
C ASP A 139 -7.38 5.82 33.34
N LYS A 140 -6.79 5.16 32.34
CA LYS A 140 -6.85 5.58 30.94
C LYS A 140 -7.98 4.86 30.22
N ARG A 141 -8.73 5.61 29.40
CA ARG A 141 -9.68 5.04 28.44
C ARG A 141 -9.16 5.31 27.04
N VAL A 142 -8.99 4.26 26.25
CA VAL A 142 -8.41 4.35 24.90
C VAL A 142 -9.30 3.61 23.92
N ASN A 143 -9.65 4.29 22.82
CA ASN A 143 -10.30 3.70 21.66
C ASN A 143 -9.29 3.60 20.49
N LEU A 144 -9.15 2.41 19.92
CA LEU A 144 -8.29 2.15 18.76
C LEU A 144 -9.17 1.97 17.52
N ASP A 145 -9.10 2.94 16.61
CA ASP A 145 -9.76 2.88 15.32
C ASP A 145 -8.79 2.37 14.26
N ILE A 146 -9.17 1.28 13.57
CA ILE A 146 -8.35 0.66 12.53
C ILE A 146 -9.05 0.84 11.18
N VAL A 147 -8.33 1.38 10.20
CA VAL A 147 -8.85 1.66 8.85
C VAL A 147 -7.89 1.12 7.80
N GLY A 148 -8.42 0.52 6.73
CA GLY A 148 -7.63 0.06 5.59
C GLY A 148 -6.90 -1.27 5.82
N GLU A 149 -7.44 -2.15 6.66
CA GLU A 149 -6.89 -3.46 7.01
C GLU A 149 -6.70 -4.40 5.80
N GLU A 150 -7.42 -4.13 4.70
CA GLU A 150 -7.32 -4.81 3.42
C GLU A 150 -6.05 -4.45 2.62
N THR A 151 -5.32 -3.41 3.03
CA THR A 151 -4.08 -2.97 2.36
C THR A 151 -3.07 -4.11 2.30
N GLU A 152 -2.55 -4.38 1.10
CA GLU A 152 -1.66 -5.51 0.83
C GLU A 152 -0.19 -5.11 1.00
N LEU A 153 0.57 -5.92 1.72
CA LEU A 153 1.99 -5.70 1.99
C LEU A 153 2.80 -7.01 1.93
N ASP A 154 4.09 -6.93 1.63
CA ASP A 154 4.97 -8.10 1.62
C ASP A 154 5.02 -8.78 3.00
N LYS A 155 4.94 -10.11 3.02
CA LYS A 155 5.03 -10.90 4.26
C LYS A 155 6.28 -10.57 5.09
N MET A 156 7.48 -10.46 4.50
CA MET A 156 8.70 -10.13 5.27
C MET A 156 8.59 -8.74 5.88
N VAL A 157 8.07 -7.78 5.10
CA VAL A 157 7.88 -6.42 5.60
C VAL A 157 6.90 -6.41 6.76
N ILE A 158 5.78 -7.15 6.69
CA ILE A 158 4.85 -7.31 7.81
C ILE A 158 5.55 -7.86 9.07
N GLU A 159 6.41 -8.87 8.91
CA GLU A 159 7.17 -9.46 10.00
C GLU A 159 8.18 -8.46 10.61
N GLU A 160 8.89 -7.70 9.78
CA GLU A 160 9.88 -6.70 10.22
C GLU A 160 9.24 -5.48 10.91
N ILE A 161 8.10 -5.00 10.41
CA ILE A 161 7.43 -3.81 10.98
C ILE A 161 6.55 -4.13 12.19
N SER A 162 6.26 -5.41 12.46
CA SER A 162 5.37 -5.84 13.53
C SER A 162 5.79 -5.27 14.89
N ASP A 163 7.06 -5.45 15.27
CA ASP A 163 7.58 -5.00 16.56
C ASP A 163 7.68 -3.46 16.67
N PRO A 164 8.19 -2.73 15.66
CA PRO A 164 8.15 -1.27 15.64
C PRO A 164 6.74 -0.67 15.82
N LEU A 165 5.72 -1.22 15.16
CA LEU A 165 4.35 -0.72 15.27
C LEU A 165 3.75 -0.96 16.66
N ILE A 166 4.05 -2.12 17.27
CA ILE A 166 3.70 -2.39 18.68
C ILE A 166 4.32 -1.33 19.60
N HIS A 167 5.58 -0.98 19.36
CA HIS A 167 6.27 0.02 20.16
C HIS A 167 5.62 1.41 20.02
N ILE A 168 5.24 1.81 18.81
CA ILE A 168 4.55 3.09 18.56
C ILE A 168 3.20 3.12 19.27
N ILE A 169 2.38 2.06 19.15
CA ILE A 169 1.09 1.96 19.84
C ILE A 169 1.28 2.03 21.35
N ARG A 170 2.28 1.32 21.91
CA ARG A 170 2.60 1.40 23.33
C ARG A 170 2.95 2.81 23.76
N ASN A 171 3.80 3.51 23.00
CA ASN A 171 4.17 4.90 23.31
C ASN A 171 2.94 5.83 23.28
N ALA A 172 2.04 5.64 22.31
CA ALA A 172 0.79 6.39 22.26
C ALA A 172 -0.09 6.11 23.50
N VAL A 173 -0.21 4.87 23.95
CA VAL A 173 -1.00 4.52 25.15
C VAL A 173 -0.33 4.99 26.45
N ASP A 174 0.96 4.71 26.64
CA ASP A 174 1.70 4.93 27.89
C ASP A 174 2.03 6.40 28.11
N HIS A 175 2.42 7.12 27.05
CA HIS A 175 2.91 8.49 27.13
C HIS A 175 2.02 9.50 26.40
N GLY A 176 1.42 9.12 25.28
CA GLY A 176 0.51 9.99 24.51
C GLY A 176 -0.80 10.26 25.26
N CYS A 177 -1.55 9.20 25.54
CA CYS A 177 -2.87 9.27 26.16
C CYS A 177 -2.79 9.70 27.64
N GLU A 178 -3.48 10.78 27.96
CA GLU A 178 -3.70 11.24 29.33
C GLU A 178 -4.77 10.38 30.05
N SER A 179 -4.84 10.47 31.38
CA SER A 179 -5.91 9.82 32.16
C SER A 179 -7.27 10.48 31.88
N ALA A 180 -8.37 9.76 32.16
CA ALA A 180 -9.71 10.32 31.96
C ALA A 180 -9.90 11.65 32.73
N GLU A 181 -9.29 11.77 33.92
CA GLU A 181 -9.35 12.99 34.73
C GLU A 181 -8.53 14.15 34.11
N GLU A 182 -7.30 13.90 33.65
CA GLU A 182 -6.46 14.90 32.98
C GLU A 182 -7.14 15.43 31.71
N ARG A 183 -7.82 14.56 30.96
CA ARG A 183 -8.59 14.94 29.75
C ARG A 183 -9.80 15.79 30.08
N ARG A 184 -10.52 15.45 31.17
CA ARG A 184 -11.67 16.24 31.67
C ARG A 184 -11.24 17.67 32.03
N ILE A 185 -10.11 17.81 32.73
CA ILE A 185 -9.56 19.12 33.13
C ILE A 185 -9.16 19.96 31.92
N THR A 186 -8.61 19.33 30.87
CA THR A 186 -8.18 20.00 29.64
C THR A 186 -9.30 20.19 28.60
N GLY A 187 -10.53 19.77 28.91
CA GLY A 187 -11.69 19.91 28.02
C GLY A 187 -11.72 18.92 26.85
N LYS A 188 -10.92 17.84 26.91
CA LYS A 188 -10.89 16.76 25.92
C LYS A 188 -11.91 15.65 26.27
N PRO A 189 -12.34 14.83 25.30
CA PRO A 189 -13.15 13.64 25.56
C PRO A 189 -12.47 12.68 26.57
N GLU A 190 -13.24 11.98 27.40
CA GLU A 190 -12.69 11.03 28.40
C GLU A 190 -11.90 9.88 27.74
N GLU A 191 -12.29 9.49 26.53
CA GLU A 191 -11.57 8.49 25.73
C GLU A 191 -10.48 9.15 24.87
N CYS A 192 -9.26 8.64 24.98
CA CYS A 192 -8.17 8.93 24.05
C CYS A 192 -8.38 8.13 22.77
N ARG A 193 -8.26 8.79 21.62
CA ARG A 193 -8.46 8.15 20.32
C ARG A 193 -7.10 7.92 19.66
N ILE A 194 -6.82 6.67 19.33
CA ILE A 194 -5.69 6.27 18.48
C ILE A 194 -6.27 5.79 17.15
N LYS A 195 -5.85 6.39 16.04
CA LYS A 195 -6.23 5.96 14.69
C LYS A 195 -5.02 5.32 14.01
N LEU A 196 -5.17 4.07 13.61
CA LEU A 196 -4.24 3.32 12.78
C LEU A 196 -4.85 3.16 11.39
N GLU A 197 -4.22 3.77 10.39
CA GLU A 197 -4.72 3.79 9.02
C GLU A 197 -3.65 3.26 8.08
N SER A 198 -4.06 2.42 7.12
CA SER A 198 -3.20 2.00 6.02
C SER A 198 -3.86 2.22 4.67
N TYR A 199 -3.08 2.71 3.71
CA TYR A 199 -3.54 2.94 2.35
C TYR A 199 -2.38 2.91 1.36
N HIS A 200 -2.70 2.68 0.08
CA HIS A 200 -1.75 2.82 -1.00
C HIS A 200 -1.69 4.28 -1.47
N GLU A 201 -0.50 4.87 -1.48
CA GLU A 201 -0.24 6.17 -2.08
C GLU A 201 0.80 6.02 -3.20
N SER A 202 0.32 6.11 -4.45
CA SER A 202 1.14 5.90 -5.65
C SER A 202 1.82 4.52 -5.67
N ASN A 203 3.12 4.46 -5.37
CA ASN A 203 3.93 3.23 -5.35
C ASN A 203 4.40 2.86 -3.92
N HIS A 204 3.80 3.46 -2.90
CA HIS A 204 4.13 3.23 -1.51
C HIS A 204 2.89 2.79 -0.74
N VAL A 205 3.10 1.99 0.29
CA VAL A 205 2.10 1.74 1.32
C VAL A 205 2.39 2.72 2.46
N VAL A 206 1.39 3.52 2.81
CA VAL A 206 1.44 4.43 3.94
C VAL A 206 0.75 3.76 5.11
N ILE A 207 1.44 3.70 6.25
CA ILE A 207 0.88 3.28 7.53
C ILE A 207 0.98 4.49 8.45
N GLU A 208 -0.16 5.02 8.85
CA GLU A 208 -0.27 6.22 9.66
C GLU A 208 -0.83 5.85 11.03
N ILE A 209 -0.16 6.31 12.09
CA ILE A 209 -0.64 6.22 13.47
C ILE A 209 -0.78 7.64 13.98
N SER A 210 -1.97 7.99 14.43
CA SER A 210 -2.26 9.29 15.03
C SER A 210 -2.97 9.10 16.37
N ASP A 211 -2.67 9.98 17.32
CA ASP A 211 -3.34 10.06 18.61
C ASP A 211 -3.77 11.51 18.91
N ASP A 212 -4.80 11.66 19.75
CA ASP A 212 -5.27 12.96 20.24
C ASP A 212 -4.80 13.25 21.69
N GLY A 213 -3.66 12.67 22.06
CA GLY A 213 -3.06 12.75 23.37
C GLY A 213 -2.40 14.11 23.66
N ARG A 214 -1.47 14.11 24.62
CA ARG A 214 -0.78 15.34 25.07
C ARG A 214 0.22 15.91 24.05
N GLY A 215 0.51 15.18 22.98
CA GLY A 215 1.54 15.49 22.01
C GLY A 215 2.96 15.35 22.57
N ILE A 216 3.96 15.73 21.77
CA ILE A 216 5.37 15.64 22.15
C ILE A 216 5.84 17.02 22.63
N ASP A 217 6.36 17.09 23.86
CA ASP A 217 7.00 18.31 24.37
C ASP A 217 8.35 18.56 23.66
N PRO A 218 8.49 19.63 22.87
CA PRO A 218 9.74 19.94 22.16
C PRO A 218 10.94 20.12 23.09
N ALA A 219 10.72 20.53 24.35
CA ALA A 219 11.79 20.74 25.32
C ALA A 219 12.36 19.43 25.89
N ALA A 220 11.54 18.37 25.91
CA ALA A 220 11.93 17.03 26.37
C ALA A 220 12.69 16.23 25.28
N VAL A 221 12.50 16.57 24.01
CA VAL A 221 13.19 15.95 22.86
C VAL A 221 14.57 16.61 22.62
N LYS A 222 15.38 16.75 23.68
CA LYS A 222 16.81 17.01 23.47
C LYS A 222 17.45 15.72 22.93
N PRO A 223 18.29 15.79 21.88
CA PRO A 223 18.83 14.59 21.27
C PRO A 223 19.73 13.85 22.27
N LYS A 224 19.28 12.67 22.72
CA LYS A 224 20.19 11.67 23.27
C LYS A 224 21.03 11.12 22.12
N PRO A 225 22.37 11.10 22.21
CA PRO A 225 23.18 10.56 21.14
C PRO A 225 23.16 9.04 21.24
N SER A 226 22.38 8.34 20.39
CA SER A 226 22.81 7.11 19.71
C SER A 226 21.71 6.36 18.94
N ARG A 227 22.09 5.99 17.71
CA ARG A 227 21.73 4.83 16.86
C ARG A 227 20.34 4.76 16.23
N LYS A 228 20.37 5.09 14.92
CA LYS A 228 19.72 4.44 13.76
C LYS A 228 18.21 4.15 13.86
N ASP A 229 17.46 5.00 13.16
CA ASP A 229 16.34 4.70 12.23
C ASP A 229 15.25 5.76 12.40
N PHE A 230 15.50 6.95 11.85
CA PHE A 230 14.50 8.02 11.80
C PHE A 230 13.57 7.79 10.61
N ILE A 231 12.31 7.46 10.89
CA ILE A 231 11.20 7.65 9.94
C ILE A 231 10.92 9.15 9.89
N ARG A 232 11.00 9.72 8.69
CA ARG A 232 10.81 11.15 8.44
C ARG A 232 9.33 11.49 8.52
N LEU A 233 8.87 12.02 9.66
CA LEU A 233 7.54 12.62 9.77
C LEU A 233 7.51 13.91 8.93
N ARG A 234 6.61 13.97 7.94
CA ARG A 234 6.36 15.17 7.12
C ARG A 234 5.28 15.98 7.83
N ASN A 235 5.61 17.24 8.13
CA ASN A 235 4.77 18.19 8.85
C ASN A 235 3.31 18.23 8.33
N TRP A 236 2.35 17.94 9.21
CA TRP A 236 0.93 18.19 8.98
C TRP A 236 0.58 19.61 9.45
N SER A 237 0.29 20.50 8.50
CA SER A 237 -0.33 21.80 8.75
C SER A 237 -1.79 21.75 8.28
N GLY A 238 -2.71 21.50 9.20
CA GLY A 238 -4.13 21.44 8.88
C GLY A 238 -5.01 21.26 10.12
N CYS A 239 -5.17 22.31 10.92
CA CYS A 239 -6.38 22.54 11.71
C CYS A 239 -6.41 24.00 12.19
N LEU A 240 -7.02 24.88 11.40
CA LEU A 240 -7.61 26.12 11.92
C LEU A 240 -9.09 26.10 11.53
N PRO A 241 -10.02 26.33 12.46
CA PRO A 241 -11.44 26.35 12.14
C PRO A 241 -11.76 27.62 11.34
N GLU A 242 -12.42 27.47 10.18
CA GLU A 242 -12.99 28.57 9.41
C GLU A 242 -14.04 29.29 10.26
N LYS A 243 -13.82 30.60 10.49
CA LYS A 243 -14.84 31.46 11.09
C LYS A 243 -15.95 31.68 10.06
N SER A 244 -17.16 31.25 10.40
CA SER A 244 -18.39 31.58 9.69
C SER A 244 -18.60 33.10 9.66
N SER A 245 -18.36 33.74 8.53
CA SER A 245 -18.84 35.09 8.26
C SER A 245 -20.27 35.00 7.74
N THR A 246 -21.24 35.21 8.63
CA THR A 246 -22.56 35.71 8.26
C THR A 246 -22.41 37.13 7.72
N SER A 247 -22.85 37.36 6.49
CA SER A 247 -23.12 38.71 6.00
C SER A 247 -24.48 38.71 5.30
N SER A 248 -25.40 39.40 5.95
CA SER A 248 -26.57 40.04 5.36
C SER A 248 -26.20 41.00 4.22
#